data_AF-A0A550CMZ3-F1
#
_entry.id   AF-A0A550CMZ3-F1
#
_cell.length_a   1.000
_cell.length_b   1.000
_cell.length_c   1.000
_cell.angle_alpha   90.00
_cell.angle_beta   90.00
_cell.angle_gamma   90.00
#
_symmetry.space_group_name_H-M   'P 1'
#
loop_
_entity.id
_entity.type
_entity.pdbx_description
1 polymer ?
#
loop_
_entity_poly.entity_id
_entity_poly.type
_entity_poly.pdbx_seq_one_letter_code
_entity_poly.pdbx_strand_id
1 'polypeptide(L)' 'GNHYCSRDYGNESNSYHYSNNDGSYYYSNPNGSTYHSSSTGSSTYTAPSGDVYKSSSSSK' A
#
# COMPACT_ATOMS: atom_id res chain seq x y z
N GLY A 1 -11.62 12.40 4.67
CA GLY A 1 -10.34 12.95 5.15
C GLY A 1 -9.29 11.87 5.10
N ASN A 2 -8.02 12.21 4.88
CA ASN A 2 -6.96 11.21 4.79
C ASN A 2 -6.79 10.53 6.16
N HIS A 3 -6.84 9.20 6.19
CA HIS A 3 -6.79 8.42 7.43
C HIS A 3 -5.48 7.64 7.47
N TYR A 4 -4.66 7.93 8.48
CA TYR A 4 -3.42 7.23 8.77
C TYR A 4 -3.59 6.40 10.04
N CYS A 5 -3.37 5.09 9.92
CA CYS A 5 -3.32 4.20 11.07
C CYS A 5 -1.97 3.46 11.05
N SER A 6 -1.07 3.87 11.91
CA SER A 6 0.14 3.13 12.26
C SER A 6 -0.20 2.10 13.33
N ARG A 7 -0.03 0.81 13.01
CA ARG A 7 -0.13 -0.27 13.99
C ARG A 7 1.28 -0.67 14.36
N ASP A 8 1.70 -0.28 15.55
CA ASP A 8 2.95 -0.72 16.14
C ASP A 8 2.73 -2.12 16.76
N TYR A 9 3.34 -3.13 16.16
CA TYR A 9 3.32 -4.50 16.67
C TYR A 9 4.49 -4.81 17.63
N GLY A 10 5.25 -3.80 18.08
CA GLY A 10 6.26 -3.92 19.14
C GLY A 10 7.57 -4.60 18.73
N ASN A 11 7.76 -4.91 17.44
CA ASN A 11 8.97 -5.56 16.93
C ASN A 11 9.32 -5.07 15.52
N GLU A 12 9.66 -3.78 15.39
CA GLU A 12 10.18 -3.11 14.15
C GLU A 12 9.34 -3.27 12.86
N SER A 13 8.20 -3.93 12.98
CA SER A 13 7.31 -4.43 11.95
C SER A 13 6.11 -3.51 11.85
N ASN A 14 6.37 -2.26 11.45
CA ASN A 14 5.32 -1.25 11.43
C ASN A 14 4.42 -1.46 10.23
N SER A 15 3.19 -1.93 10.50
CA SER A 15 2.16 -2.02 9.47
C SER A 15 1.47 -0.66 9.35
N TYR A 16 1.52 -0.06 8.16
CA TYR A 16 0.92 1.25 7.91
C TYR A 16 -0.25 1.11 6.96
N HIS A 17 -1.39 1.69 7.32
CA HIS A 17 -2.50 1.86 6.39
C HIS A 17 -2.79 3.34 6.22
N TYR A 18 -2.69 3.80 4.97
CA TYR A 18 -2.94 5.17 4.59
C TYR A 18 -4.00 5.20 3.50
N SER A 19 -5.15 5.79 3.78
CA SER A 19 -6.24 5.95 2.83
C SER A 19 -6.40 7.43 2.50
N ASN A 20 -6.43 7.76 1.21
CA ASN A 20 -6.70 9.10 0.72
C ASN A 20 -8.18 9.27 0.42
N ASN A 21 -8.62 10.53 0.40
CA ASN A 21 -10.00 10.88 0.08
C ASN A 21 -10.38 10.60 -1.39
N ASP A 22 -9.41 10.47 -2.30
CA ASP A 22 -9.68 10.12 -3.69
C ASP A 22 -9.99 8.62 -3.89
N GLY A 23 -9.84 7.79 -2.86
CA GLY A 23 -10.03 6.35 -2.92
C GLY A 23 -8.74 5.56 -3.14
N SER A 24 -7.63 6.24 -3.42
CA SER A 24 -6.31 5.60 -3.34
C SER A 24 -5.96 5.21 -1.90
N TYR A 25 -5.23 4.11 -1.76
CA TYR A 25 -4.74 3.65 -0.47
C TYR A 25 -3.34 3.05 -0.58
N TYR A 26 -2.64 3.04 0.55
CA TYR A 26 -1.31 2.50 0.68
C TYR A 26 -1.25 1.62 1.93
N TYR A 27 -0.63 0.46 1.78
CA TYR A 27 -0.47 -0.55 2.81
C TYR A 27 1.01 -0.92 2.90
N SER A 28 1.59 -0.79 4.09
CA SER A 28 2.93 -1.33 4.38
C SER A 28 2.77 -2.56 5.26
N ASN A 29 3.37 -3.66 4.84
CA ASN A 29 3.40 -4.90 5.57
C ASN A 29 4.62 -4.93 6.50
N PRO A 30 4.53 -5.69 7.60
CA PRO A 30 5.63 -5.82 8.56
C PRO A 30 6.86 -6.52 7.97
N ASN A 31 6.66 -7.35 6.95
CA ASN A 31 7.74 -8.01 6.22
C ASN A 31 8.55 -7.07 5.31
N GLY A 32 8.22 -5.77 5.25
CA GLY A 32 8.86 -4.77 4.39
C GLY A 32 8.23 -4.62 3.00
N SER A 33 7.24 -5.45 2.66
CA SER A 33 6.52 -5.32 1.41
C SER A 33 5.47 -4.22 1.48
N THR A 34 5.16 -3.58 0.35
CA THR A 34 4.20 -2.47 0.32
C THR A 34 3.22 -2.65 -0.83
N TYR A 35 2.02 -2.14 -0.68
CA TYR A 35 0.97 -2.19 -1.68
C TYR A 35 0.32 -0.82 -1.80
N HIS A 36 0.27 -0.28 -3.00
CA HIS A 36 -0.31 1.01 -3.30
C HIS A 36 -1.41 0.83 -4.34
N SER A 37 -2.64 1.23 -4.04
CA SER A 37 -3.73 1.29 -4.99
C SER A 37 -4.04 2.74 -5.30
N SER A 38 -4.13 3.06 -6.58
CA SER A 38 -4.53 4.35 -7.11
C SER A 38 -6.05 4.37 -7.28
N SER A 39 -6.67 5.54 -7.17
CA SER A 39 -8.11 5.72 -7.42
C SER A 39 -8.52 5.43 -8.87
N THR A 40 -7.57 5.43 -9.79
CA THR A 40 -7.75 5.13 -11.21
C THR A 40 -7.75 3.62 -11.53
N GLY A 41 -7.71 2.74 -10.52
CA GLY A 41 -7.71 1.29 -10.70
C GLY A 41 -6.33 0.69 -11.03
N SER A 42 -5.27 1.44 -10.79
CA SER A 42 -3.88 0.96 -10.88
C SER A 42 -3.34 0.60 -9.51
N SER A 43 -2.74 -0.58 -9.38
CA SER A 43 -2.12 -1.06 -8.16
C SER A 43 -0.63 -1.31 -8.36
N THR A 44 0.17 -1.03 -7.34
CA THR A 44 1.62 -1.26 -7.30
C THR A 44 1.95 -2.04 -6.05
N TYR A 45 2.47 -3.24 -6.21
CA TYR A 45 2.98 -4.06 -5.12
C TYR A 45 4.51 -4.03 -5.15
N THR A 46 5.15 -3.67 -4.05
CA THR A 46 6.59 -3.74 -3.86
C THR A 46 6.90 -4.89 -2.92
N ALA A 47 7.58 -5.92 -3.41
CA ALA A 47 8.08 -7.02 -2.63
C ALA A 47 9.15 -6.54 -1.64
N PRO A 48 9.38 -7.27 -0.53
CA PRO A 48 10.41 -6.88 0.43
C PRO A 48 11.83 -7.05 -0.14
N SER A 49 11.99 -7.82 -1.22
CA SER A 49 13.20 -7.88 -2.04
C SER A 49 13.47 -6.62 -2.87
N GLY A 50 12.51 -5.69 -2.94
CA GLY A 50 12.57 -4.49 -3.78
C GLY A 50 11.93 -4.65 -5.16
N ASP A 51 11.47 -5.84 -5.52
CA ASP A 51 10.79 -6.06 -6.80
C ASP A 51 9.44 -5.33 -6.84
N VAL A 52 9.20 -4.57 -7.91
CA VAL A 52 7.97 -3.77 -8.07
C VAL A 52 7.08 -4.38 -9.15
N TYR A 53 5.86 -4.74 -8.77
CA TYR A 53 4.82 -5.28 -9.63
C TYR A 53 3.71 -4.26 -9.79
N LYS A 54 3.53 -3.73 -11.00
CA LYS A 54 2.45 -2.81 -11.32
C LYS A 54 1.35 -3.55 -12.07
N SER A 55 0.13 -3.42 -11.61
CA SER A 55 -1.07 -3.90 -12.27
C SER A 55 -1.97 -2.71 -12.54
N SER A 56 -2.09 -2.31 -13.80
CA SER A 56 -3.12 -1.37 -14.23
C SER A 56 -4.30 -2.19 -14.73
N SER A 57 -5.44 -2.13 -14.06
CA SER A 57 -6.69 -2.60 -14.66
C SER A 57 -7.08 -1.61 -15.76
N SER A 58 -6.46 -1.76 -16.93
CA SER A 58 -6.98 -1.16 -18.15
C SER A 58 -8.18 -2.01 -18.53
N SER A 59 -9.36 -1.67 -18.01
CA SER A 59 -10.63 -2.12 -18.56
C SER A 59 -10.58 -1.82 -20.06
N LYS A 60 -10.48 -2.85 -20.89
CA LYS A 60 -10.71 -2.73 -22.33
C LYS A 60 -12.21 -2.61 -22.59
#